data_AF-A0ABD1VBR3-F1
#
_entry.id   AF-A0ABD1VBR3-F1
#
_cell.length_a   1.000
_cell.length_b   1.000
_cell.length_c   1.000
_cell.angle_alpha   90.00
_cell.angle_beta   90.00
_cell.angle_gamma   90.00
#
_symmetry.space_group_name_H-M   'P 1'
#
loop_
_entity.id
_entity.type
_entity.pdbx_description
1 polymer ?
#
loop_
_entity_poly.entity_id
_entity_poly.type
_entity_poly.pdbx_seq_one_letter_code
_entity_poly.pdbx_strand_id
1 'polypeptide(L)'
;MKLQGSEIGTDEFGSSELICKTMHGWKESVSPHLASKREGALVGDYELLETLKRCIGSDLDGKWCNKEELYMMCVIDTAGGVASPGPSGSLQCDLYRCVFLNISHL
;
A
#
# COMPACT_ATOMS: atom_id res chain seq x y z
N MET A 1 -4.12 -28.89 -11.39
CA MET A 1 -5.52 -28.72 -11.85
C MET A 1 -5.48 -27.82 -13.08
N LYS A 2 -6.04 -28.27 -14.20
CA LYS A 2 -6.25 -27.47 -15.41
C LYS A 2 -7.64 -26.85 -15.30
N LEU A 3 -7.74 -25.54 -15.36
CA LEU A 3 -9.02 -24.85 -15.50
C LEU A 3 -9.35 -24.78 -17.00
N GLN A 4 -10.45 -25.39 -17.40
CA GLN A 4 -11.04 -25.23 -18.74
C GLN A 4 -11.78 -23.90 -18.78
N GLY A 5 -11.46 -23.06 -19.75
CA GLY A 5 -12.23 -21.84 -20.05
C GLY A 5 -13.54 -22.23 -20.74
N SER A 6 -14.66 -21.86 -20.14
CA SER A 6 -15.95 -21.78 -20.82
C SER A 6 -16.04 -20.43 -21.52
N GLU A 7 -16.22 -20.45 -22.84
CA GLU A 7 -16.50 -19.25 -23.63
C GLU A 7 -17.89 -18.73 -23.21
N ILE A 8 -17.91 -17.63 -22.46
CA ILE A 8 -19.10 -16.84 -22.15
C ILE A 8 -18.99 -15.54 -22.95
N GLY A 9 -20.14 -15.16 -23.51
CA GLY A 9 -20.31 -14.07 -24.47
C GLY A 9 -19.74 -12.73 -24.01
N THR A 10 -19.64 -11.83 -24.98
CA THR A 10 -19.17 -10.46 -24.84
C THR A 10 -20.11 -9.64 -23.94
N ASP A 11 -20.07 -9.90 -22.63
CA ASP A 11 -20.40 -8.90 -21.63
C ASP A 11 -19.21 -7.96 -21.55
N GLU A 12 -19.47 -6.66 -21.69
CA GLU A 12 -18.51 -5.61 -21.38
C GLU A 12 -18.16 -5.67 -19.88
N PHE A 13 -17.28 -6.61 -19.51
CA PHE A 13 -16.65 -6.61 -18.20
C PHE A 13 -15.84 -5.31 -18.12
N GLY A 14 -16.35 -4.35 -17.34
CA GLY A 14 -15.61 -3.13 -17.02
C GLY A 14 -14.18 -3.50 -16.64
N SER A 15 -13.20 -2.92 -17.33
CA SER A 15 -11.80 -3.25 -17.13
C SER A 15 -11.41 -2.92 -15.68
N SER A 16 -10.99 -3.92 -14.91
CA SER A 16 -10.43 -3.68 -13.58
C SER A 16 -9.01 -3.12 -13.71
N GLU A 17 -8.75 -1.96 -13.11
CA GLU A 17 -7.45 -1.30 -13.08
C GLU A 17 -6.67 -1.78 -11.84
N LEU A 18 -5.48 -2.37 -12.06
CA LEU A 18 -4.56 -2.75 -10.97
C LEU A 18 -3.41 -1.75 -10.89
N ILE A 19 -3.23 -1.13 -9.72
CA ILE A 19 -2.13 -0.20 -9.44
C ILE A 19 -1.21 -0.81 -8.40
N CYS A 20 0.07 -1.00 -8.76
CA CYS A 20 1.11 -1.47 -7.86
C CYS A 20 2.13 -0.36 -7.60
N LYS A 21 2.41 -0.06 -6.32
CA LYS A 21 3.34 0.99 -5.94
C LYS A 21 4.21 0.57 -4.76
N THR A 22 5.52 0.76 -4.91
CA THR A 22 6.48 0.67 -3.80
C THR A 22 6.75 2.08 -3.30
N MET A 23 6.51 2.35 -2.01
CA MET A 23 6.73 3.69 -1.43
C MET A 23 8.21 3.97 -1.18
N HIS A 24 8.92 3.01 -0.59
CA HIS A 24 10.35 3.10 -0.29
C HIS A 24 11.01 1.73 -0.49
N GLY A 25 12.26 1.74 -0.93
CA GLY A 25 13.05 0.53 -1.14
C GLY A 25 14.54 0.80 -0.97
N TRP A 26 15.25 -0.19 -0.46
CA TRP A 26 16.70 -0.16 -0.23
C TRP A 26 17.36 -1.29 -1.01
N LYS A 27 18.64 -1.13 -1.35
CA LYS A 27 19.39 -2.12 -2.13
C LYS A 27 19.86 -3.29 -1.26
N GLU A 28 20.21 -3.02 -0.01
CA GLU A 28 20.74 -4.00 0.91
C GLU A 28 19.63 -4.93 1.41
N SER A 29 19.86 -6.24 1.34
CA SER A 29 18.90 -7.27 1.75
C SER A 29 18.91 -7.50 3.27
N VAL A 30 18.68 -6.42 4.03
CA VAL A 30 18.58 -6.42 5.49
C VAL A 30 17.28 -5.75 5.92
N SER A 31 16.98 -5.75 7.22
CA SER A 31 15.77 -5.12 7.73
C SER A 31 15.78 -3.59 7.50
N PRO A 32 14.59 -2.95 7.35
CA PRO A 32 14.50 -1.55 6.92
C PRO A 32 15.32 -0.56 7.76
N HIS A 33 15.33 -0.70 9.09
CA HIS A 33 16.12 0.18 9.98
C HIS A 33 17.64 0.08 9.77
N LEU A 34 18.16 -1.07 9.34
CA LEU A 34 19.58 -1.24 9.04
C LEU A 34 19.90 -0.68 7.66
N ALA A 35 19.07 -1.00 6.66
CA ALA A 35 19.27 -0.57 5.29
C ALA A 35 19.21 0.96 5.16
N SER A 36 18.20 1.60 5.78
CA SER A 36 18.05 3.06 5.80
C SER A 36 19.27 3.77 6.37
N LYS A 37 19.81 3.24 7.47
CA LYS A 37 20.99 3.78 8.14
C LYS A 37 22.28 3.57 7.32
N ARG A 38 22.46 2.40 6.73
CA ARG A 38 23.68 2.04 5.97
C ARG A 38 23.75 2.73 4.61
N GLU A 39 22.60 2.95 3.98
CA GLU A 39 22.50 3.62 2.68
C GLU A 39 22.37 5.15 2.81
N GLY A 40 22.25 5.69 4.03
CA GLY A 40 22.04 7.12 4.25
C GLY A 40 20.68 7.62 3.75
N ALA A 41 19.73 6.72 3.53
CA ALA A 41 18.39 6.98 3.01
C ALA A 41 17.36 6.77 4.14
N LEU A 42 17.40 7.67 5.13
CA LEU A 42 16.50 7.65 6.28
C LEU A 42 15.10 8.11 5.88
N VAL A 43 14.09 7.45 6.42
CA VAL A 43 12.68 7.81 6.25
C VAL A 43 12.05 7.85 7.64
N GLY A 44 11.44 8.97 7.98
CA GLY A 44 10.74 9.13 9.26
C GLY A 44 9.33 8.54 9.24
N ASP A 45 8.79 8.21 10.42
CA ASP A 45 7.44 7.65 10.55
C ASP A 45 6.37 8.57 9.93
N TYR A 46 6.47 9.88 10.19
CA TYR A 46 5.53 10.88 9.64
C TYR A 46 5.54 10.89 8.11
N GLU A 47 6.72 10.93 7.50
CA GLU A 47 6.90 10.96 6.04
C GLU A 47 6.34 9.71 5.36
N LEU A 48 6.58 8.53 5.97
CA LEU A 48 6.06 7.27 5.49
C LEU A 48 4.53 7.20 5.59
N LEU A 49 3.97 7.65 6.72
CA LEU A 49 2.52 7.69 6.93
C LEU A 49 1.82 8.72 6.02
N GLU A 50 2.44 9.88 5.77
CA GLU A 50 1.95 10.89 4.83
C GLU A 50 1.94 10.34 3.40
N THR A 51 3.03 9.67 3.00
CA THR A 51 3.12 9.03 1.68
C THR A 51 2.06 7.94 1.52
N LEU A 52 1.83 7.12 2.54
CA LEU A 52 0.79 6.10 2.53
C LEU A 52 -0.61 6.72 2.40
N LYS A 53 -0.92 7.74 3.21
CA LYS A 53 -2.20 8.47 3.13
C LYS A 53 -2.41 9.07 1.76
N ARG A 54 -1.37 9.65 1.17
CA ARG A 54 -1.42 10.18 -0.19
C ARG A 54 -1.66 9.06 -1.20
N CYS A 55 -1.01 7.90 -1.11
CA CYS A 55 -1.29 6.78 -2.02
C CYS A 55 -2.75 6.32 -1.93
N ILE A 56 -3.32 6.25 -0.73
CA ILE A 56 -4.72 5.85 -0.55
C ILE A 56 -5.67 6.95 -1.03
N GLY A 57 -5.39 8.22 -0.72
CA GLY A 57 -6.28 9.36 -1.02
C GLY A 57 -6.14 9.96 -2.42
N SER A 58 -4.97 9.94 -3.04
CA SER A 58 -4.76 10.44 -4.41
C SER A 58 -5.52 9.61 -5.45
N ASP A 59 -5.76 8.35 -5.13
CA ASP A 59 -6.56 7.46 -5.98
C ASP A 59 -8.07 7.75 -5.86
N LEU A 60 -8.50 8.51 -4.83
CA LEU A 60 -9.90 8.88 -4.59
C LEU A 60 -10.27 10.25 -5.22
N ASP A 61 -9.35 11.23 -5.23
CA ASP A 61 -9.68 12.62 -5.57
C ASP A 61 -9.58 12.97 -7.08
N GLY A 62 -8.90 12.16 -7.90
CA GLY A 62 -8.48 12.58 -9.25
C GLY A 62 -9.30 12.09 -10.45
N LYS A 63 -10.11 11.02 -10.31
CA LYS A 63 -10.67 10.31 -11.48
C LYS A 63 -12.12 9.84 -11.34
N TRP A 64 -12.76 10.08 -10.20
CA TRP A 64 -13.94 9.30 -9.78
C TRP A 64 -15.26 10.08 -9.69
N CYS A 65 -15.36 11.25 -10.36
CA CYS A 65 -16.58 12.05 -10.34
C CYS A 65 -17.80 11.43 -11.06
N ASN A 66 -17.75 10.16 -11.48
CA ASN A 66 -18.90 9.42 -11.99
C ASN A 66 -19.39 8.41 -10.95
N LYS A 67 -20.61 8.67 -10.48
CA LYS A 67 -21.38 7.95 -9.44
C LYS A 67 -21.79 6.54 -9.87
N GLU A 68 -20.84 5.65 -10.09
CA GLU A 68 -21.09 4.22 -9.94
C GLU A 68 -20.30 3.74 -8.73
N GLU A 69 -20.92 2.90 -7.89
CA GLU A 69 -20.32 2.28 -6.71
C GLU A 69 -19.17 1.35 -7.14
N LEU A 70 -18.05 1.96 -7.46
CA LEU A 70 -16.83 1.24 -7.77
C LEU A 70 -16.23 0.78 -6.43
N TYR A 71 -16.16 -0.54 -6.26
CA TYR A 71 -15.56 -1.17 -5.08
C TYR A 71 -14.03 -1.09 -5.20
N MET A 72 -13.40 -0.27 -4.36
CA MET A 72 -11.94 -0.18 -4.28
C MET A 72 -11.42 -1.13 -3.20
N MET A 73 -10.50 -2.02 -3.58
CA MET A 73 -9.75 -2.85 -2.64
C MET A 73 -8.30 -2.39 -2.61
N CYS A 74 -7.83 -1.95 -1.44
CA CYS A 74 -6.43 -1.60 -1.21
C CYS A 74 -5.76 -2.70 -0.37
N VAL A 75 -4.61 -3.20 -0.83
CA VAL A 75 -3.77 -4.14 -0.09
C VAL A 75 -2.46 -3.46 0.25
N ILE A 76 -2.12 -3.43 1.54
CA ILE A 76 -0.85 -2.89 2.03
C ILE A 76 -0.01 -4.08 2.49
N ASP A 77 1.09 -4.31 1.77
CA ASP A 77 2.08 -5.32 2.15
C ASP A 77 3.15 -4.71 3.09
N THR A 78 3.38 -5.35 4.24
CA THR A 78 4.31 -4.88 5.27
C THR A 78 5.66 -5.59 5.16
N ALA A 79 6.77 -4.90 5.46
CA ALA A 79 8.10 -5.48 5.33
C ALA A 79 8.52 -6.31 6.55
N GLY A 80 8.47 -7.64 6.46
CA GLY A 80 8.93 -8.55 7.53
C GLY A 80 7.81 -8.94 8.50
N GLY A 81 8.15 -9.27 9.75
CA GLY A 81 7.18 -9.67 10.78
C GLY A 81 6.48 -8.49 11.46
N VAL A 82 5.38 -8.77 12.18
CA VAL A 82 4.48 -7.78 12.83
C VAL A 82 5.20 -6.70 13.65
N ALA A 83 6.17 -7.11 14.48
CA ALA A 83 6.95 -6.20 15.33
C ALA A 83 8.34 -5.93 14.74
N SER A 84 8.54 -6.08 13.43
CA SER A 84 9.83 -5.75 12.82
C SER A 84 10.01 -4.24 12.77
N PRO A 85 11.21 -3.72 13.06
CA PRO A 85 11.49 -2.29 13.01
C PRO A 85 11.43 -1.75 11.58
N GLY A 86 10.66 -0.67 11.39
CA GLY A 86 10.61 0.11 10.17
C GLY A 86 11.87 0.96 9.95
N PRO A 87 11.92 1.80 8.91
CA PRO A 87 13.12 2.56 8.54
C PRO A 87 13.65 3.50 9.63
N SER A 88 12.77 4.01 10.48
CA SER A 88 13.06 4.86 11.65
C SER A 88 13.52 4.08 12.89
N GLY A 89 13.32 2.76 12.91
CA GLY A 89 13.49 1.89 14.07
C GLY A 89 12.21 1.62 14.86
N SER A 90 11.11 2.35 14.63
CA SER A 90 9.80 2.10 15.26
C SER A 90 9.24 0.73 14.87
N LEU A 91 8.51 0.07 15.77
CA LEU A 91 7.87 -1.22 15.45
C LEU A 91 6.72 -1.00 14.47
N GLN A 92 6.60 -1.87 13.45
CA GLN A 92 5.55 -1.74 12.45
C GLN A 92 4.13 -1.80 13.01
N CYS A 93 3.87 -2.66 13.99
CA CYS A 93 2.57 -2.72 14.65
C CYS A 93 2.19 -1.39 15.33
N ASP A 94 3.15 -0.62 15.85
CA ASP A 94 2.90 0.68 16.44
C ASP A 94 2.74 1.78 15.38
N LEU A 95 3.59 1.75 14.35
CA LEU A 95 3.59 2.69 13.22
C LEU A 95 2.23 2.71 12.50
N TYR A 96 1.69 1.53 12.17
CA TYR A 96 0.44 1.43 11.41
C TYR A 96 -0.82 1.53 12.28
N ARG A 97 -0.72 1.40 13.61
CA ARG A 97 -1.86 1.56 14.52
C ARG A 97 -2.56 2.91 14.35
N CYS A 98 -1.81 3.98 14.10
CA CYS A 98 -2.36 5.32 13.89
C CYS A 98 -3.09 5.50 12.55
N VAL A 99 -2.83 4.63 11.56
CA VAL A 99 -3.49 4.66 10.25
C VAL A 99 -4.91 4.09 10.36
N PHE A 100 -5.06 2.95 11.05
CA PHE A 100 -6.35 2.26 11.15
C PHE A 100 -7.41 2.99 11.98
N LEU A 101 -7.02 3.90 12.89
CA LEU A 101 -7.98 4.72 13.65
C LEU A 101 -8.50 5.95 12.88
N ASN A 102 -7.86 6.34 11.77
CA ASN A 102 -8.24 7.53 11.00
C ASN A 102 -8.97 7.20 9.68
N ILE A 103 -9.03 5.93 9.27
CA ILE A 103 -9.77 5.51 8.06
C ILE A 103 -11.27 5.35 8.33
N SER A 104 -11.69 5.15 9.60
CA SER A 104 -13.11 5.03 9.99
C SER A 104 -13.93 6.33 9.91
N HIS A 105 -13.34 7.43 9.43
CA HIS A 105 -14.01 8.71 9.20
C HIS A 105 -13.97 9.18 7.74
N LEU A 106 -13.51 8.32 6.81
CA LEU A 106 -13.71 8.47 5.37
C LEU A 106 -14.97 7.72 4.94
#